data_AF-A0A9D8XB84-F1
#
_entry.id   AF-A0A9D8XB84-F1
#
_cell.length_a   1.000
_cell.length_b   1.000
_cell.length_c   1.000
_cell.angle_alpha   90.00
_cell.angle_beta   90.00
_cell.angle_gamma   90.00
#
_symmetry.space_group_name_H-M   'P 1'
#
loop_
_entity.id
_entity.type
_entity.pdbx_description
1 polymer ?
#
loop_
_entity_poly.entity_id
_entity_poly.type
_entity_poly.pdbx_seq_one_letter_code
_entity_poly.pdbx_strand_id
1 'polypeptide(L)'
;MQSISRSTFTSIFVLFLVLTAGWTAAALPAAAHAALKASEVAVLAVRNDPDSMKIAEHYMRARNIPQENLILLEKSYPMVIPRAVWDSEIRPMLQTQLNALPGVRCLVCAWSVPLRIEAPPMDSPRRNEQLEFFRAQEKALARAMTETLRI
;
A
#
# COMPACT_ATOMS: atom_id res chain seq x y z
N MET A 1 46.12 53.01 -2.95
CA MET A 1 44.83 52.63 -2.35
C MET A 1 43.77 52.68 -3.44
N GLN A 2 43.33 51.52 -3.94
CA GLN A 2 42.47 51.44 -5.14
C GLN A 2 41.01 51.79 -4.81
N SER A 3 40.47 52.75 -5.55
CA SER A 3 39.07 53.21 -5.47
C SER A 3 38.16 52.19 -6.18
N ILE A 4 37.48 51.37 -5.39
CA ILE A 4 36.45 50.44 -5.87
C ILE A 4 35.21 51.26 -6.28
N SER A 5 34.96 51.32 -7.59
CA SER A 5 33.83 52.04 -8.20
C SER A 5 32.49 51.43 -7.75
N ARG A 6 31.51 52.28 -7.46
CA ARG A 6 30.12 51.91 -7.11
C ARG A 6 29.48 50.90 -8.07
N SER A 7 29.90 50.84 -9.34
CA SER A 7 29.38 49.87 -10.33
C SER A 7 29.82 48.43 -10.07
N THR A 8 30.99 48.21 -9.47
CA THR A 8 31.49 46.86 -9.13
C THR A 8 30.70 46.23 -7.99
N PHE A 9 30.20 47.04 -7.06
CA PHE A 9 29.38 46.57 -5.93
C PHE A 9 28.01 46.06 -6.40
N THR A 10 27.38 46.76 -7.37
CA THR A 10 26.08 46.37 -7.92
C THR A 10 26.16 45.08 -8.74
N SER A 11 27.23 44.89 -9.52
CA SER A 11 27.43 43.64 -10.29
C SER A 11 27.69 42.44 -9.39
N ILE A 12 28.44 42.59 -8.30
CA ILE A 12 28.66 41.51 -7.33
C ILE A 12 27.35 41.14 -6.63
N PHE A 13 26.52 42.14 -6.28
CA PHE A 13 25.23 41.92 -5.63
C PHE A 13 24.23 41.17 -6.52
N VAL A 14 24.15 41.52 -7.80
CA VAL A 14 23.28 40.83 -8.77
C VAL A 14 23.77 39.40 -9.05
N LEU A 15 25.09 39.18 -9.14
CA LEU A 15 25.66 37.84 -9.31
C LEU A 15 25.37 36.94 -8.09
N PHE A 16 25.46 37.50 -6.88
CA PHE A 16 25.13 36.79 -5.63
C PHE A 16 23.64 36.42 -5.56
N LEU A 17 22.75 37.32 -6.00
CA LEU A 17 21.31 37.11 -6.02
C LEU A 17 20.89 36.01 -7.02
N VAL A 18 21.53 35.97 -8.20
CA VAL A 18 21.33 34.92 -9.20
C VAL A 18 21.89 33.57 -8.73
N LEU A 19 23.02 33.55 -8.02
CA LEU A 19 23.61 32.34 -7.44
C LEU A 19 22.76 31.76 -6.29
N THR A 20 22.13 32.61 -5.46
CA THR A 20 21.21 32.15 -4.40
C THR A 20 19.88 31.64 -4.95
N ALA A 21 19.37 32.20 -6.06
CA ALA A 21 18.13 31.75 -6.69
C ALA A 21 18.26 30.34 -7.31
N GLY A 22 19.48 29.97 -7.75
CA GLY A 22 19.78 28.63 -8.24
C GLY A 22 19.81 27.55 -7.14
N TRP A 23 20.18 27.92 -5.90
CA TRP A 23 20.24 26.98 -4.77
C TRP A 23 18.87 26.67 -4.16
N THR A 24 17.90 27.59 -4.26
CA THR A 24 16.52 27.34 -3.82
C THR A 24 15.73 26.43 -4.76
N ALA A 25 16.17 26.26 -6.01
CA ALA A 25 15.49 25.41 -7.00
C ALA A 25 15.83 23.91 -6.86
N ALA A 26 16.78 23.53 -6.00
CA ALA A 26 17.18 22.14 -5.76
C ALA A 26 16.46 21.48 -4.57
N ALA A 27 15.41 22.10 -4.03
CA ALA A 27 14.48 21.44 -3.11
C ALA A 27 13.54 20.53 -3.92
N LEU A 28 14.09 19.43 -4.45
CA LEU A 28 13.33 18.27 -4.89
C LEU A 28 12.35 17.91 -3.76
N PRO A 29 11.02 17.88 -3.99
CA PRO A 29 10.13 17.31 -3.00
C PRO A 29 10.54 15.85 -2.83
N ALA A 30 11.10 15.55 -1.66
CA ALA A 30 11.37 14.20 -1.21
C ALA A 30 10.12 13.36 -1.49
N ALA A 31 10.31 12.21 -2.13
CA ALA A 31 9.27 11.25 -2.52
C ALA A 31 8.08 11.32 -1.56
N ALA A 32 6.99 11.93 -2.04
CA ALA A 32 5.76 12.09 -1.27
C ALA A 32 5.28 10.69 -0.90
N HIS A 33 5.50 10.30 0.35
CA HIS A 33 4.78 9.19 0.96
C HIS A 33 3.32 9.63 1.03
N ALA A 34 2.56 9.34 -0.03
CA ALA A 34 1.16 9.69 -0.10
C ALA A 34 0.42 8.94 1.02
N ALA A 35 0.15 9.65 2.12
CA ALA A 35 -0.69 9.15 3.18
C ALA A 35 -2.04 8.72 2.60
N LEU A 36 -2.55 7.57 3.04
CA LEU A 36 -3.87 7.08 2.64
C LEU A 36 -4.93 8.12 2.96
N LYS A 37 -5.70 8.53 1.95
CA LYS A 37 -6.91 9.34 2.12
C LYS A 37 -8.03 8.45 2.63
N ALA A 38 -8.98 9.03 3.35
CA ALA A 38 -10.13 8.29 3.88
C ALA A 38 -10.95 7.59 2.77
N SER A 39 -11.04 8.20 1.59
CA SER A 39 -11.69 7.63 0.40
C SER A 39 -10.95 6.41 -0.18
N GLU A 40 -9.67 6.21 0.15
CA GLU A 40 -8.86 5.09 -0.31
C GLU A 40 -8.91 3.89 0.66
N VAL A 41 -9.71 3.98 1.73
CA VAL A 41 -9.84 2.92 2.74
C VAL A 41 -11.25 2.33 2.70
N ALA A 42 -11.35 1.02 2.56
CA ALA A 42 -12.58 0.27 2.78
C ALA A 42 -12.56 -0.46 4.12
N VAL A 43 -13.73 -0.63 4.74
CA VAL A 43 -13.90 -1.35 6.00
C VAL A 43 -14.76 -2.57 5.74
N LEU A 44 -14.27 -3.75 6.10
CA LEU A 44 -14.98 -5.02 6.01
C LEU A 44 -15.53 -5.40 7.38
N ALA A 45 -16.84 -5.64 7.49
CA ALA A 45 -17.51 -6.02 8.72
C ALA A 45 -18.51 -7.16 8.46
N VAL A 46 -19.04 -7.75 9.54
CA VAL A 46 -20.09 -8.76 9.45
C VAL A 46 -21.45 -8.13 9.78
N ARG A 47 -22.41 -8.21 8.85
CA ARG A 47 -23.74 -7.58 8.95
C ARG A 47 -24.48 -8.00 10.22
N ASN A 48 -24.45 -9.29 10.51
CA ASN A 48 -25.23 -9.91 11.60
C ASN A 48 -24.43 -10.01 12.91
N ASP A 49 -23.32 -9.27 13.03
CA ASP A 49 -22.52 -9.17 14.25
C ASP A 49 -22.56 -7.72 14.77
N PRO A 50 -23.34 -7.43 15.83
CA PRO A 50 -23.46 -6.08 16.38
C PRO A 50 -22.13 -5.46 16.82
N ASP A 51 -21.18 -6.27 17.30
CA ASP A 51 -19.90 -5.75 17.78
C ASP A 51 -18.96 -5.47 16.61
N SER A 52 -18.99 -6.31 15.56
CA SER A 52 -18.33 -5.99 14.29
C SER A 52 -18.84 -4.67 13.70
N MET A 53 -20.17 -4.46 13.70
CA MET A 53 -20.78 -3.24 13.17
C MET A 53 -20.41 -2.00 13.99
N LYS A 54 -20.48 -2.07 15.32
CA LYS A 54 -20.05 -0.97 16.20
C LYS A 54 -18.60 -0.55 15.96
N ILE A 55 -17.70 -1.52 15.81
CA ILE A 55 -16.28 -1.26 15.56
C ILE A 55 -16.09 -0.60 14.20
N ALA A 56 -16.76 -1.12 13.16
CA ALA A 56 -16.68 -0.57 11.81
C ALA A 56 -17.19 0.88 11.76
N GLU A 57 -18.37 1.14 12.30
CA GLU A 57 -18.96 2.48 12.36
C GLU A 57 -18.11 3.45 13.16
N HIS A 58 -17.59 3.03 14.32
CA HIS A 58 -16.70 3.84 15.13
C HIS A 58 -15.43 4.21 14.35
N TYR A 59 -14.78 3.23 13.72
CA TYR A 59 -13.56 3.44 12.95
C TYR A 59 -13.79 4.36 11.75
N MET A 60 -14.86 4.13 10.99
CA MET A 60 -15.22 4.96 9.84
C MET A 60 -15.46 6.41 10.25
N ARG A 61 -16.21 6.64 11.34
CA ARG A 61 -16.46 7.98 11.89
C ARG A 61 -15.17 8.65 12.33
N ALA A 62 -14.32 7.94 13.07
CA ALA A 62 -13.05 8.48 13.58
C ALA A 62 -12.06 8.85 12.46
N ARG A 63 -12.18 8.21 11.29
CA ARG A 63 -11.28 8.41 10.14
C ARG A 63 -11.91 9.16 8.98
N ASN A 64 -13.17 9.58 9.10
CA ASN A 64 -13.95 10.20 8.03
C ASN A 64 -14.02 9.34 6.75
N ILE A 65 -14.11 8.02 6.91
CA ILE A 65 -14.24 7.09 5.79
C ILE A 65 -15.66 7.19 5.23
N PRO A 66 -15.83 7.37 3.91
CA PRO A 66 -17.16 7.45 3.29
C PRO A 66 -18.00 6.20 3.56
N GLN A 67 -19.31 6.35 3.71
CA GLN A 67 -20.20 5.24 4.09
C GLN A 67 -20.25 4.15 2.99
N GLU A 68 -20.12 4.55 1.74
CA GLU A 68 -20.02 3.67 0.58
C GLU A 68 -18.81 2.73 0.60
N ASN A 69 -17.80 3.02 1.44
CA ASN A 69 -16.62 2.18 1.61
C ASN A 69 -16.82 1.07 2.67
N LEU A 70 -18.03 0.91 3.22
CA LEU A 70 -18.38 -0.21 4.10
C LEU A 70 -18.79 -1.44 3.29
N ILE A 71 -18.04 -2.53 3.46
CA ILE A 71 -18.30 -3.83 2.85
C ILE A 71 -18.80 -4.78 3.95
N LEU A 72 -19.88 -5.52 3.67
CA LEU A 72 -20.52 -6.39 4.66
C LEU A 72 -20.48 -7.86 4.23
N LEU A 73 -19.98 -8.70 5.13
CA LEU A 73 -20.15 -10.15 5.08
C LEU A 73 -21.52 -10.52 5.67
N GLU A 74 -22.22 -11.45 5.02
CA GLU A 74 -23.56 -11.87 5.47
C GLU A 74 -23.52 -12.76 6.73
N LYS A 75 -22.39 -13.43 6.98
CA LYS A 75 -22.19 -14.29 8.16
C LYS A 75 -20.79 -14.11 8.75
N SER A 76 -20.66 -14.48 10.03
CA SER A 76 -19.37 -14.56 10.72
C SER A 76 -18.59 -15.78 10.25
N TYR A 77 -17.26 -15.67 10.30
CA TYR A 77 -16.35 -16.75 9.96
C TYR A 77 -15.34 -16.98 11.09
N PRO A 78 -14.84 -18.23 11.25
CA PRO A 78 -13.70 -18.46 12.11
C PRO A 78 -12.46 -17.69 11.64
N MET A 79 -11.52 -17.44 12.56
CA MET A 79 -10.26 -16.73 12.27
C MET A 79 -9.48 -17.38 11.12
N VAL A 80 -9.58 -18.71 11.00
CA VAL A 80 -8.95 -19.50 9.94
C VAL A 80 -10.06 -20.17 9.13
N ILE A 81 -10.09 -19.94 7.82
CA ILE A 81 -11.07 -20.55 6.91
C ILE A 81 -10.40 -21.49 5.91
N PRO A 82 -11.12 -22.55 5.48
CA PRO A 82 -10.70 -23.36 4.36
C PRO A 82 -10.58 -22.52 3.08
N ARG A 83 -9.60 -22.86 2.24
CA ARG A 83 -9.43 -22.18 0.95
C ARG A 83 -10.66 -22.28 0.04
N ALA A 84 -11.37 -23.41 0.07
CA ALA A 84 -12.59 -23.59 -0.71
C ALA A 84 -13.67 -22.56 -0.35
N VAL A 85 -13.83 -22.23 0.94
CA VAL A 85 -14.77 -21.20 1.42
C VAL A 85 -14.33 -19.81 0.94
N TRP A 86 -13.03 -19.52 1.01
CA TRP A 86 -12.49 -18.26 0.47
C TRP A 86 -12.78 -18.11 -1.02
N ASP A 87 -12.47 -19.14 -1.82
CA ASP A 87 -12.56 -19.06 -3.28
C ASP A 87 -14.00 -19.03 -3.79
N SER A 88 -14.93 -19.70 -3.11
CA SER A 88 -16.33 -19.80 -3.53
C SER A 88 -17.25 -18.72 -2.95
N GLU A 89 -17.01 -18.26 -1.73
CA GLU A 89 -17.94 -17.36 -1.03
C GLU A 89 -17.37 -15.94 -0.89
N ILE A 90 -16.17 -15.80 -0.32
CA ILE A 90 -15.68 -14.49 0.15
C ILE A 90 -14.99 -13.71 -0.99
N ARG A 91 -14.08 -14.38 -1.71
CA ARG A 91 -13.28 -13.76 -2.77
C ARG A 91 -14.13 -13.16 -3.89
N PRO A 92 -15.14 -13.86 -4.45
CA PRO A 92 -15.92 -13.32 -5.55
C PRO A 92 -16.71 -12.08 -5.11
N MET A 93 -17.36 -12.15 -3.94
CA MET A 93 -18.11 -11.04 -3.36
C MET A 93 -17.19 -9.83 -3.11
N LEU A 94 -16.03 -10.04 -2.49
CA LEU A 94 -15.09 -8.96 -2.19
C LEU A 94 -14.55 -8.32 -3.47
N GLN A 95 -14.26 -9.12 -4.51
CA GLN A 95 -13.84 -8.61 -5.82
C GLN A 95 -14.93 -7.72 -6.45
N THR A 96 -16.18 -8.17 -6.44
CA THR A 96 -17.30 -7.37 -6.96
C THR A 96 -17.44 -6.04 -6.24
N GLN A 97 -17.39 -6.05 -4.90
CA GLN A 97 -17.53 -4.84 -4.08
C GLN A 97 -16.34 -3.88 -4.26
N LEU A 98 -15.10 -4.39 -4.27
CA LEU A 98 -13.91 -3.56 -4.47
C LEU A 98 -13.81 -3.00 -5.89
N ASN A 99 -14.27 -3.73 -6.92
CA ASN A 99 -14.31 -3.21 -8.29
C ASN A 99 -15.27 -2.02 -8.43
N ALA A 100 -16.32 -1.95 -7.60
CA ALA A 100 -17.21 -0.79 -7.53
C ALA A 100 -16.57 0.41 -6.78
N LEU A 101 -15.43 0.20 -6.12
CA LEU A 101 -14.68 1.19 -5.33
C LEU A 101 -13.24 1.35 -5.87
N PRO A 102 -13.05 1.83 -7.11
CA PRO A 102 -11.75 1.80 -7.81
C PRO A 102 -10.64 2.65 -7.16
N GLY A 103 -10.97 3.52 -6.20
CA GLY A 103 -10.01 4.31 -5.43
C GLY A 103 -9.51 3.64 -4.15
N VAL A 104 -10.09 2.51 -3.74
CA VAL A 104 -9.70 1.83 -2.50
C VAL A 104 -8.36 1.13 -2.69
N ARG A 105 -7.45 1.38 -1.74
CA ARG A 105 -6.08 0.84 -1.70
C ARG A 105 -5.77 0.09 -0.40
N CYS A 106 -6.62 0.25 0.61
CA CYS A 106 -6.48 -0.40 1.91
C CYS A 106 -7.81 -1.00 2.35
N LEU A 107 -7.77 -2.22 2.86
CA LEU A 107 -8.91 -2.90 3.47
C LEU A 107 -8.65 -3.08 4.96
N VAL A 108 -9.55 -2.55 5.78
CA VAL A 108 -9.53 -2.72 7.24
C VAL A 108 -10.57 -3.77 7.60
N CYS A 109 -10.15 -4.84 8.26
CA CYS A 109 -11.05 -5.87 8.75
C CYS A 109 -11.52 -5.53 10.17
N ALA A 110 -12.84 -5.45 10.37
CA ALA A 110 -13.45 -5.39 11.69
C ALA A 110 -13.50 -6.80 12.33
N TRP A 111 -14.22 -6.91 13.45
CA TRP A 111 -14.35 -8.16 14.18
C TRP A 111 -15.05 -9.26 13.35
N SER A 112 -14.81 -10.53 13.70
CA SER A 112 -15.48 -11.69 13.09
C SER A 112 -15.25 -11.90 11.58
N VAL A 113 -14.25 -11.22 11.02
CA VAL A 113 -13.76 -11.41 9.64
C VAL A 113 -12.63 -12.45 9.65
N PRO A 114 -12.52 -13.34 8.64
CA PRO A 114 -11.40 -14.28 8.56
C PRO A 114 -10.06 -13.54 8.47
N LEU A 115 -9.07 -14.01 9.25
CA LEU A 115 -7.72 -13.43 9.26
C LEU A 115 -6.71 -14.31 8.53
N ARG A 116 -7.01 -15.61 8.37
CA ARG A 116 -6.15 -16.56 7.70
C ARG A 116 -6.94 -17.47 6.77
N ILE A 117 -6.46 -17.58 5.53
CA ILE A 117 -6.95 -18.56 4.56
C ILE A 117 -5.97 -19.72 4.58
N GLU A 118 -6.47 -20.94 4.65
CA GLU A 118 -5.62 -22.12 4.56
C GLU A 118 -4.78 -22.13 3.28
N ALA A 119 -3.60 -22.74 3.38
CA ALA A 119 -2.73 -22.92 2.24
C ALA A 119 -3.46 -23.82 1.22
N PRO A 120 -3.23 -23.62 -0.09
CA PRO A 120 -3.83 -24.50 -1.09
C PRO A 120 -3.43 -25.97 -0.92
N PRO A 121 -4.05 -26.92 -1.62
CA PRO A 121 -3.55 -28.29 -1.71
C PRO A 121 -2.13 -28.36 -2.30
N MET A 122 -1.37 -29.41 -1.95
CA MET A 122 0.01 -29.62 -2.43
C MET A 122 0.12 -29.77 -3.94
N ASP A 123 -0.91 -30.29 -4.57
CA ASP A 123 -1.04 -30.54 -6.00
C ASP A 123 -1.68 -29.37 -6.77
N SER A 124 -1.99 -28.25 -6.11
CA SER A 124 -2.63 -27.13 -6.81
C SER A 124 -1.69 -26.55 -7.89
N PRO A 125 -2.16 -26.36 -9.15
CA PRO A 125 -1.32 -25.82 -10.23
C PRO A 125 -0.65 -24.49 -9.85
N ARG A 126 -1.40 -23.61 -9.19
CA ARG A 126 -0.93 -22.32 -8.71
C ARG A 126 0.23 -22.44 -7.70
N ARG A 127 0.17 -23.41 -6.78
CA ARG A 127 1.28 -23.66 -5.83
C ARG A 127 2.52 -24.13 -6.58
N ASN A 128 2.36 -25.05 -7.52
CA ASN A 128 3.49 -25.59 -8.28
C ASN A 128 4.16 -24.49 -9.10
N GLU A 129 3.38 -23.65 -9.78
CA GLU A 129 3.91 -22.46 -10.48
C GLU A 129 4.67 -21.51 -9.55
N GLN A 130 4.11 -21.21 -8.37
CA GLN A 130 4.79 -20.37 -7.37
C GLN A 130 6.08 -21.01 -6.88
N LEU A 131 6.08 -22.31 -6.60
CA LEU A 131 7.25 -23.04 -6.13
C LEU A 131 8.37 -23.06 -7.19
N GLU A 132 8.02 -23.31 -8.45
CA GLU A 132 8.98 -23.27 -9.55
C GLU A 132 9.56 -21.87 -9.74
N PHE A 133 8.74 -20.82 -9.60
CA PHE A 133 9.22 -19.44 -9.61
C PHE A 133 10.22 -19.15 -8.48
N PHE A 134 9.91 -19.55 -7.24
CA PHE A 134 10.82 -19.35 -6.10
C PHE A 134 12.12 -20.16 -6.25
N ARG A 135 12.04 -21.42 -6.70
CA ARG A 135 13.21 -22.26 -6.99
C ARG A 135 14.10 -21.65 -8.06
N ALA A 136 13.50 -21.05 -9.10
CA ALA A 136 14.26 -20.35 -10.13
C ALA A 136 15.01 -19.13 -9.57
N GLN A 137 14.38 -18.36 -8.68
CA GLN A 137 15.04 -17.24 -7.99
C GLN A 137 16.17 -17.70 -7.08
N GLU A 138 15.96 -18.74 -6.27
CA GLU A 138 17.00 -19.30 -5.41
C GLU A 138 18.22 -19.75 -6.21
N LYS A 139 17.99 -20.44 -7.35
CA LYS A 139 19.07 -20.89 -8.23
C LYS A 139 19.81 -19.71 -8.88
N ALA A 140 19.09 -18.66 -9.29
CA ALA A 140 19.68 -17.45 -9.85
C ALA A 140 20.53 -16.71 -8.81
N LEU A 141 20.01 -16.56 -7.58
CA LEU A 141 20.72 -15.96 -6.46
C LEU A 141 21.99 -16.76 -6.12
N ALA A 142 21.89 -18.09 -6.02
CA ALA A 142 23.03 -18.95 -5.74
C ALA A 142 24.13 -18.83 -6.82
N ARG A 143 23.75 -18.73 -8.09
CA ARG A 143 24.69 -18.47 -9.20
C ARG A 143 25.37 -17.11 -9.07
N ALA A 144 24.60 -16.05 -8.85
CA ALA A 144 25.13 -14.69 -8.68
C ALA A 144 26.09 -14.58 -7.48
N MET A 145 25.77 -15.24 -6.35
CA MET A 145 26.65 -15.30 -5.18
C MET A 145 27.96 -16.03 -5.50
N THR A 146 27.89 -17.13 -6.25
CA THR A 146 29.07 -17.93 -6.64
C THR A 146 29.96 -17.16 -7.62
N GLU A 147 29.38 -16.41 -8.56
CA GLU A 147 30.12 -15.54 -9.50
C GLU A 147 30.79 -14.36 -8.78
N THR A 148 30.10 -13.76 -7.79
CA THR A 148 30.64 -12.64 -6.99
C THR A 148 31.83 -13.05 -6.13
N LEU A 149 31.83 -14.29 -5.60
CA LEU A 149 32.91 -14.83 -4.77
C LEU A 149 34.13 -15.31 -5.58
N ARG A 150 34.08 -15.23 -6.92
CA ARG A 150 35.14 -15.71 -7.82
C ARG A 150 36.06 -14.60 -8.34
N ILE A 151 35.87 -13.38 -7.87
CA ILE A 151 36.67 -12.18 -8.16
C ILE A 151 37.62 -11.94 -6.98
#